data_AF-A0A1I3VSR3-F1
#
_entry.id   AF-A0A1I3VSR3-F1
#
_cell.length_a   1.000
_cell.length_b   1.000
_cell.length_c   1.000
_cell.angle_alpha   90.00
_cell.angle_beta   90.00
_cell.angle_gamma   90.00
#
_symmetry.space_group_name_H-M   'P 1'
#
loop_
_entity.id
_entity.type
_entity.pdbx_description
1 polymer ?
#
loop_
_entity_poly.entity_id
_entity_poly.type
_entity_poly.pdbx_seq_one_letter_code
_entity_poly.pdbx_strand_id
1 'polypeptide(L)'
;MAAGRDDVVAVGVNCCDPDDAARAIPLAREVSGKPVIAYPNSGEGWDATARRWTGRSRFLPDRVAGADLAGGCCRVGPEDIRRLALR
;
A
#
# COMPACT_ATOMS: atom_id res chain seq x y z
N MET A 1 -15.61 14.94 -0.86
CA MET A 1 -14.17 14.62 -0.91
C MET A 1 -13.57 14.71 0.49
N ALA A 2 -12.43 14.07 0.76
CA ALA A 2 -11.79 14.07 2.09
C ALA A 2 -11.11 15.41 2.45
N ALA A 3 -10.67 16.19 1.45
CA ALA A 3 -10.10 17.51 1.67
C ALA A 3 -11.08 18.43 2.41
N GLY A 4 -10.58 19.19 3.39
CA GLY A 4 -11.37 20.12 4.20
C GLY A 4 -12.37 19.47 5.19
N ARG A 5 -12.31 18.15 5.39
CA ARG A 5 -13.15 17.43 6.37
C ARG A 5 -12.33 17.04 7.60
N ASP A 6 -12.55 17.71 8.72
CA ASP A 6 -11.75 17.50 9.95
C ASP A 6 -12.03 16.16 10.65
N ASP A 7 -13.21 15.57 10.40
CA ASP A 7 -13.59 14.23 10.86
C ASP A 7 -12.84 13.11 10.12
N VAL A 8 -12.21 13.41 8.98
CA VAL A 8 -11.35 12.47 8.27
C VAL A 8 -9.89 12.68 8.71
N VAL A 9 -9.36 11.78 9.52
CA VAL A 9 -8.01 11.95 10.11
C VAL A 9 -6.85 11.54 9.19
N ALA A 10 -7.11 10.69 8.20
CA ALA A 10 -6.13 10.22 7.22
C ALA A 10 -6.82 9.73 5.95
N VAL A 11 -6.06 9.66 4.85
CA VAL A 11 -6.48 9.00 3.60
C VAL A 11 -5.50 7.90 3.26
N GLY A 12 -5.86 6.98 2.37
CA GLY A 12 -4.93 5.92 2.03
C GLY A 12 -5.32 5.09 0.81
N VAL A 13 -4.41 4.19 0.47
CA VAL A 13 -4.55 3.25 -0.63
C VAL A 13 -4.18 1.85 -0.14
N ASN A 14 -4.94 0.85 -0.57
CA ASN A 14 -4.68 -0.53 -0.22
C ASN A 14 -5.00 -1.49 -1.34
N CYS A 15 -4.40 -2.69 -1.27
CA CYS A 15 -4.63 -3.81 -2.18
C CYS A 15 -4.40 -3.52 -3.67
N CYS A 16 -3.80 -2.37 -4.00
CA CYS A 16 -3.26 -2.09 -5.32
C CYS A 16 -1.86 -2.71 -5.47
N ASP A 17 -1.32 -2.67 -6.70
CA ASP A 17 0.06 -3.05 -6.96
C ASP A 17 1.05 -2.18 -6.14
N PRO A 18 2.16 -2.74 -5.64
CA PRO A 18 3.19 -1.96 -4.94
C PRO A 18 3.67 -0.72 -5.71
N ASP A 19 3.78 -0.79 -7.04
CA ASP A 19 4.21 0.36 -7.85
C ASP A 19 3.11 1.43 -7.95
N ASP A 20 1.82 1.02 -7.91
CA ASP A 20 0.70 1.96 -7.85
C ASP A 20 0.63 2.66 -6.49
N ALA A 21 0.86 1.94 -5.39
CA ALA A 21 0.93 2.56 -4.06
C ALA A 21 2.03 3.62 -3.99
N ALA A 22 3.22 3.32 -4.52
CA ALA A 22 4.33 4.27 -4.55
C ALA A 22 3.99 5.57 -5.31
N ARG A 23 3.21 5.46 -6.41
CA ARG A 23 2.70 6.63 -7.16
C ARG A 23 1.57 7.35 -6.43
N ALA A 24 0.68 6.63 -5.77
CA ALA A 24 -0.51 7.18 -5.12
C ALA A 24 -0.19 7.94 -3.84
N ILE A 25 0.84 7.56 -3.09
CA ILE A 25 1.23 8.21 -1.82
C ILE A 25 1.44 9.73 -1.95
N PRO A 26 2.33 10.22 -2.84
CA PRO A 26 2.55 11.67 -2.96
C PRO A 26 1.30 12.41 -3.46
N LEU A 27 0.54 11.81 -4.39
CA LEU A 27 -0.71 12.40 -4.89
C LEU A 27 -1.77 12.51 -3.81
N ALA A 28 -1.98 11.45 -3.01
CA ALA A 28 -2.95 11.45 -1.92
C ALA A 28 -2.62 12.52 -0.88
N ARG A 29 -1.33 12.72 -0.58
CA ARG A 29 -0.88 13.80 0.31
C ARG A 29 -1.19 15.17 -0.28
N GLU A 30 -0.81 15.40 -1.54
CA GLU A 30 -1.01 16.67 -2.24
C GLU A 30 -2.50 17.07 -2.31
N VAL A 31 -3.37 16.14 -2.72
CA VAL A 31 -4.79 16.47 -2.96
C VAL A 31 -5.64 16.54 -1.69
N SER A 32 -5.20 15.89 -0.60
CA SER A 32 -5.98 15.84 0.65
C SER A 32 -5.45 16.77 1.73
N GLY A 33 -4.16 17.08 1.73
CA GLY A 33 -3.47 17.73 2.85
C GLY A 33 -3.45 16.90 4.14
N LYS A 34 -3.73 15.58 4.05
CA LYS A 34 -3.88 14.68 5.20
C LYS A 34 -2.76 13.65 5.27
N PRO A 35 -2.52 13.05 6.45
CA PRO A 35 -1.68 11.86 6.58
C PRO A 35 -2.13 10.75 5.62
N VAL A 36 -1.15 10.00 5.09
CA VAL A 36 -1.34 8.96 4.09
C VAL A 36 -1.03 7.59 4.68
N ILE A 37 -1.97 6.66 4.51
CA ILE A 37 -1.84 5.24 4.86
C ILE A 37 -1.64 4.43 3.57
N ALA A 38 -0.63 3.56 3.52
CA ALA A 38 -0.39 2.70 2.35
C ALA A 38 -0.15 1.24 2.75
N TYR A 39 -0.95 0.32 2.21
CA TYR A 39 -0.78 -1.12 2.42
C TYR A 39 -1.16 -1.90 1.14
N PRO A 40 -0.25 -1.95 0.14
CA PRO A 40 -0.49 -2.61 -1.14
C PRO A 40 -0.54 -4.14 -0.99
N ASN A 41 -0.96 -4.82 -2.06
CA ASN A 41 -0.78 -6.26 -2.20
C ASN A 41 0.69 -6.60 -2.53
N SER A 42 1.02 -7.89 -2.66
CA SER A 42 2.38 -8.33 -3.00
C SER A 42 2.81 -8.05 -4.44
N GLY A 43 1.89 -7.71 -5.34
CA GLY A 43 2.10 -7.65 -6.79
C GLY A 43 2.02 -9.01 -7.50
N GLU A 44 1.74 -10.10 -6.78
CA GLU A 44 1.43 -11.39 -7.38
C GLU A 44 0.12 -11.35 -8.16
N GLY A 45 0.06 -12.10 -9.26
CA GLY A 45 -1.15 -12.24 -10.05
C GLY A 45 -2.14 -13.21 -9.41
N TRP A 46 -3.44 -12.97 -9.58
CA TRP A 46 -4.47 -13.95 -9.24
C TRP A 46 -4.96 -14.65 -10.52
N ASP A 47 -4.77 -15.97 -10.60
CA ASP A 47 -5.38 -16.82 -11.61
C ASP A 47 -6.75 -17.28 -11.11
N ALA A 48 -7.81 -16.68 -11.65
CA ALA A 48 -9.18 -16.96 -11.25
C ALA A 48 -9.66 -18.36 -11.65
N THR A 49 -9.16 -18.88 -12.79
CA THR A 49 -9.53 -20.21 -13.30
C THR A 49 -8.94 -21.30 -12.42
N ALA A 50 -7.64 -21.21 -12.13
CA ALA A 50 -6.96 -22.17 -11.26
C ALA A 50 -7.10 -21.85 -9.77
N ARG A 51 -7.75 -20.73 -9.43
CA ARG A 51 -7.97 -20.24 -8.06
C ARG A 51 -6.67 -20.19 -7.23
N ARG A 52 -5.59 -19.67 -7.84
CA ARG A 52 -4.28 -19.58 -7.18
C ARG A 52 -3.57 -18.28 -7.49
N TRP A 53 -2.65 -17.93 -6.61
CA TRP A 53 -1.69 -16.85 -6.85
C TRP A 53 -0.56 -17.33 -7.78
N THR A 54 -0.04 -16.42 -8.59
CA THR A 54 1.02 -16.67 -9.57
C THR A 54 2.06 -15.56 -9.54
N GLY A 55 3.29 -15.90 -9.96
CA GLY A 55 4.41 -14.98 -9.94
C GLY A 55 5.14 -14.95 -8.60
N ARG A 56 5.93 -13.90 -8.38
CA ARG A 56 6.66 -13.65 -7.14
C ARG A 56 6.22 -12.32 -6.56
N SER A 57 6.28 -12.20 -5.24
CA SER A 57 6.12 -10.90 -4.57
C SER A 57 7.10 -9.88 -5.13
N ARG A 58 6.59 -8.70 -5.46
CA ARG A 58 7.31 -7.47 -5.79
C ARG A 58 7.27 -6.45 -4.64
N PHE A 59 6.65 -6.81 -3.52
CA PHE A 59 6.60 -5.92 -2.36
C PHE A 59 8.02 -5.70 -1.80
N LEU A 60 8.42 -4.43 -1.73
CA LEU A 60 9.65 -3.97 -1.10
C LEU A 60 9.32 -2.79 -0.18
N PRO A 61 9.99 -2.63 0.97
CA PRO A 61 9.71 -1.54 1.90
C PRO A 61 9.74 -0.13 1.28
N ASP A 62 10.57 0.09 0.25
CA ASP A 62 10.66 1.38 -0.44
C ASP A 62 9.36 1.79 -1.17
N ARG A 63 8.48 0.84 -1.48
CA ARG A 63 7.20 1.11 -2.15
C ARG A 63 6.19 1.84 -1.26
N VAL A 64 6.42 1.86 0.04
CA VAL A 64 5.57 2.54 1.02
C VAL A 64 6.32 3.64 1.78
N ALA A 65 7.51 4.02 1.30
CA ALA A 65 8.45 4.87 2.04
C ALA A 65 7.95 6.26 2.43
N GLY A 66 6.97 6.81 1.71
CA GLY A 66 6.40 8.15 1.94
C GLY A 66 5.08 8.17 2.71
N ALA A 67 4.57 7.01 3.11
CA ALA A 67 3.34 6.91 3.90
C ALA A 67 3.65 7.16 5.39
N ASP A 68 2.69 7.76 6.10
CA ASP A 68 2.78 7.99 7.55
C ASP A 68 2.43 6.71 8.33
N LEU A 69 1.54 5.87 7.77
CA LEU A 69 1.34 4.49 8.20
C LEU A 69 1.51 3.54 7.02
N ALA A 70 2.30 2.50 7.20
CA ALA A 70 2.60 1.53 6.17
C ALA A 70 2.30 0.09 6.63
N GLY A 71 1.86 -0.74 5.69
CA GLY A 71 1.60 -2.15 5.94
C GLY A 71 1.52 -2.97 4.66
N GLY A 72 0.84 -4.10 4.75
CA GLY A 72 0.62 -5.02 3.63
C GLY A 72 -0.80 -5.55 3.59
N CYS A 73 -1.29 -5.84 2.39
CA CYS A 73 -2.60 -6.43 2.14
C CYS A 73 -2.43 -7.87 1.60
N CYS A 74 -3.08 -8.20 0.48
CA CYS A 74 -3.02 -9.54 -0.10
C CYS A 74 -1.57 -9.99 -0.29
N ARG A 75 -1.25 -11.17 0.27
CA ARG A 75 0.02 -11.88 0.09
C ARG A 75 1.28 -11.20 0.64
N VAL A 76 1.14 -10.12 1.40
CA VAL A 76 2.24 -9.56 2.18
C VAL A 76 2.25 -10.25 3.55
N GLY A 77 3.34 -10.94 3.87
CA GLY A 77 3.42 -11.80 5.05
C GLY A 77 4.15 -11.15 6.23
N PRO A 78 4.19 -11.84 7.39
CA PRO A 78 4.89 -11.34 8.58
C PRO A 78 6.35 -10.98 8.34
N GLU A 79 7.05 -11.71 7.47
CA GLU A 79 8.45 -11.42 7.14
C GLU A 79 8.64 -10.15 6.31
N ASP A 80 7.67 -9.83 5.45
CA ASP A 80 7.65 -8.54 4.75
C ASP A 80 7.39 -7.40 5.74
N ILE A 81 6.48 -7.59 6.70
CA ILE A 81 6.19 -6.62 7.75
C ILE A 81 7.40 -6.41 8.67
N ARG A 82 8.15 -7.46 9.01
CA ARG A 82 9.42 -7.33 9.74
C ARG A 82 10.43 -6.48 8.97
N ARG A 83 10.61 -6.75 7.67
CA ARG A 83 11.49 -5.95 6.81
C ARG A 83 11.06 -4.50 6.74
N LEU A 84 9.75 -4.22 6.74
CA LEU A 84 9.21 -2.87 6.80
C LEU A 84 9.54 -2.17 8.14
N ALA A 85 9.44 -2.89 9.26
CA ALA A 85 9.74 -2.34 10.59
C ALA A 85 11.24 -2.07 10.83
N LEU A 86 12.12 -2.67 10.02
CA LEU A 86 13.58 -2.50 10.08
C LEU A 86 14.10 -1.44 9.09
N ARG A 87 13.21 -0.80 8.33
CA ARG A 87 13.53 0.27 7.38
C ARG A 87 13.70 1.61 8.12
#